data_AF-A0A914U419-F1
#
_entry.id   AF-A0A914U419-F1
#
_cell.length_a   1.000
_cell.length_b   1.000
_cell.length_c   1.000
_cell.angle_alpha   90.00
_cell.angle_beta   90.00
_cell.angle_gamma   90.00
#
_symmetry.space_group_name_H-M   'P 1'
#
loop_
_entity.id
_entity.type
_entity.pdbx_description
1 polymer ?
#
loop_
_entity_poly.entity_id
_entity_poly.type
_entity_poly.pdbx_seq_one_letter_code
_entity_poly.pdbx_strand_id
1 'polypeptide(L)'
;FRASETEPDLFASNNMGNNKGVDSIAGIGRFSKLLNSLRSAKQDPEQWQYQPNFLMPPETNIAQRQLQQSLMQADQLLWKRRSRASLRRHQDIRNMAVRELFDTERTFVESLEYLVQKYMRPLKQPLECTLIDADLVDKIFYKIPEILAHHQVLYAALSSRLEFLQNDTVIGDVLLAHV
;
A
#
# COMPACT_ATOMS: atom_id res chain seq x y z
N PHE A 1 -5.85 49.75 -35.30
CA PHE A 1 -5.63 50.70 -34.20
C PHE A 1 -4.18 50.57 -33.75
N ARG A 2 -3.40 51.65 -33.88
CA ARG A 2 -1.94 51.71 -33.70
C ARG A 2 -1.63 52.73 -32.60
N ALA A 3 -0.75 52.35 -31.66
CA ALA A 3 0.08 53.17 -30.75
C ALA A 3 -0.72 54.10 -29.79
N SER A 4 -0.30 54.49 -28.59
CA SER A 4 1.01 54.54 -27.92
C SER A 4 0.76 54.92 -26.45
N GLU A 5 1.77 54.65 -25.61
CA GLU A 5 1.99 55.10 -24.22
C GLU A 5 1.60 56.57 -23.98
N THR A 6 1.18 57.03 -22.80
CA THR A 6 2.08 57.40 -21.68
C THR A 6 1.25 57.94 -20.49
N GLU A 7 1.61 57.53 -19.27
CA GLU A 7 1.21 58.15 -17.99
C GLU A 7 2.08 59.38 -17.67
N PRO A 8 1.61 60.31 -16.81
CA PRO A 8 2.52 61.08 -15.96
C PRO A 8 2.14 61.08 -14.46
N ASP A 9 3.12 60.64 -13.66
CA ASP A 9 3.74 61.32 -12.52
C ASP A 9 3.01 61.71 -11.21
N LEU A 10 3.58 61.15 -10.12
CA LEU A 10 4.07 61.80 -8.89
C LEU A 10 3.08 62.48 -7.91
N PHE A 11 2.91 61.90 -6.70
CA PHE A 11 3.64 62.28 -5.47
C PHE A 11 3.12 61.56 -4.20
N ALA A 12 4.07 60.95 -3.48
CA ALA A 12 4.25 60.82 -2.02
C ALA A 12 3.06 60.62 -1.04
N SER A 13 3.13 59.52 -0.26
CA SER A 13 3.26 59.63 1.20
C SER A 13 3.78 58.35 1.85
N ASN A 14 4.65 58.55 2.83
CA ASN A 14 5.40 57.54 3.56
C ASN A 14 4.70 57.20 4.90
N ASN A 15 4.69 55.90 5.19
CA ASN A 15 4.92 55.27 6.49
C ASN A 15 3.78 55.03 7.52
N MET A 16 3.98 53.88 8.17
CA MET A 16 3.46 53.35 9.43
C MET A 16 2.08 52.68 9.48
N GLY A 17 2.12 51.35 9.55
CA GLY A 17 1.07 50.57 10.20
C GLY A 17 1.17 49.06 9.96
N ASN A 18 1.71 48.34 10.96
CA ASN A 18 1.45 46.93 11.27
C ASN A 18 1.64 45.88 10.16
N ASN A 19 2.49 44.88 10.44
CA ASN A 19 1.95 43.52 10.43
C ASN A 19 2.63 42.62 11.47
N LYS A 20 1.83 42.33 12.49
CA LYS A 20 2.08 41.43 13.59
C LYS A 20 2.29 40.02 13.04
N GLY A 21 3.15 39.26 13.72
CA GLY A 21 3.46 37.88 13.43
C GLY A 21 2.20 37.04 13.25
N VAL A 22 2.11 36.43 12.06
CA VAL A 22 1.12 35.42 11.71
C VAL A 22 1.71 34.05 12.05
N ASP A 23 1.10 33.45 13.07
CA ASP A 23 0.88 32.02 13.25
C ASP A 23 2.11 31.11 13.25
N SER A 24 2.86 31.20 14.35
CA SER A 24 3.66 30.08 14.86
C SER A 24 2.70 28.93 15.22
N ILE A 25 2.43 28.04 14.25
CA ILE A 25 1.71 26.78 14.48
C ILE A 25 2.48 26.03 15.57
N ALA A 26 1.86 25.93 16.75
CA ALA A 26 2.44 25.32 17.94
C ALA A 26 2.80 23.84 17.68
N GLY A 27 4.04 23.61 17.22
CA GLY A 27 4.53 22.28 16.85
C GLY A 27 5.72 22.30 15.90
N ILE A 28 5.75 23.23 14.94
CA ILE A 28 6.78 23.28 13.89
C ILE A 28 8.18 23.53 14.49
N GLY A 29 8.27 24.42 15.50
CA GLY A 29 9.52 24.69 16.21
C GLY A 29 10.03 23.55 17.11
N ARG A 30 9.18 22.58 17.48
CA ARG A 30 9.60 21.36 18.19
C ARG A 30 10.09 20.31 17.20
N PHE A 31 9.42 20.20 16.06
CA PHE A 31 9.80 19.27 14.99
C PHE A 31 11.14 19.64 14.34
N SER A 32 11.42 20.94 14.11
CA SER A 32 12.71 21.39 13.57
C SER A 32 13.89 21.09 14.51
N LYS A 33 13.69 21.23 15.83
CA LYS A 33 14.69 20.87 16.84
C LYS A 33 14.98 19.36 16.83
N LEU A 34 13.96 18.53 16.67
CA LEU A 34 14.10 17.08 16.52
C LEU A 34 14.89 16.71 15.25
N LEU A 35 14.58 17.32 14.10
CA LEU A 35 15.33 17.08 12.86
C LEU A 35 16.81 17.49 12.97
N ASN A 36 17.10 18.61 13.63
CA ASN A 36 18.48 19.04 13.85
C ASN A 36 19.22 18.10 14.82
N SER A 37 18.54 17.58 15.85
CA SER A 37 19.11 16.58 16.75
C SER A 37 19.42 15.27 16.04
N LEU A 38 18.54 14.80 15.14
CA LEU A 38 18.76 13.58 14.35
C LEU A 38 19.84 13.75 13.30
N ARG A 39 19.93 14.94 12.68
CA ARG A 39 21.00 15.29 11.75
C ARG A 39 22.35 15.37 12.44
N SER A 40 22.39 15.90 13.67
CA SER A 40 23.61 15.96 14.48
C SER A 40 24.09 14.58 14.91
N ALA A 41 23.19 13.61 15.12
CA ALA A 41 23.56 12.23 15.45
C ALA A 41 24.18 11.46 14.26
N LYS A 42 24.11 12.00 13.03
CA LYS A 42 24.64 11.37 11.81
C LYS A 42 25.97 11.97 11.33
N GLN A 43 26.53 12.93 12.08
CA GLN A 43 27.80 13.58 11.75
C GLN A 43 28.90 13.09 12.68
N ASP A 44 29.30 11.84 12.49
CA ASP A 44 30.66 11.40 12.76
C ASP A 44 31.12 10.62 11.52
N PRO A 45 31.89 11.24 10.60
CA PRO A 45 32.30 10.61 9.37
C PRO A 45 33.74 10.12 9.50
N GLU A 46 33.99 9.05 10.25
CA GLU A 46 35.26 8.32 10.15
C GLU A 46 35.04 6.81 10.36
N GLN A 47 35.34 6.05 9.28
CA GLN A 47 35.69 4.62 9.22
C GLN A 47 34.60 3.56 9.03
N TRP A 48 33.98 3.53 7.84
CA TRP A 48 33.58 2.25 7.22
C TRP A 48 34.75 1.69 6.41
N GLN A 49 35.75 1.11 7.09
CA GLN A 49 36.75 0.29 6.43
C GLN A 49 36.13 -1.09 6.16
N TYR A 50 35.90 -1.42 4.89
CA TYR A 50 35.45 -2.75 4.48
C TYR A 50 36.46 -3.81 4.96
N GLN A 51 36.05 -4.59 5.96
CA GLN A 51 36.72 -5.82 6.36
C GLN A 51 35.89 -6.99 5.80
N PRO A 52 36.40 -7.77 4.83
CA PRO A 52 35.71 -8.95 4.37
C PRO A 52 35.90 -10.06 5.41
N ASN A 53 34.78 -10.68 5.82
CA ASN A 53 34.68 -11.80 6.75
C ASN A 53 34.97 -11.51 8.23
N PHE A 54 34.00 -10.90 8.92
CA PHE A 54 33.78 -11.15 10.34
C PHE A 54 32.53 -12.02 10.49
N LEU A 55 32.69 -13.24 11.03
CA LEU A 55 31.58 -13.94 11.65
C LEU A 55 30.92 -12.99 12.64
N MET A 56 29.64 -12.65 12.40
CA MET A 56 28.89 -11.74 13.25
C MET A 56 28.81 -12.33 14.68
N PRO A 57 29.14 -11.57 15.75
CA PRO A 57 29.07 -12.11 17.11
C PRO A 57 27.61 -12.29 17.54
N PRO A 58 27.27 -13.29 18.37
CA PRO A 58 25.89 -13.54 18.82
C PRO A 58 25.27 -12.38 19.64
N GLU A 59 26.09 -11.47 20.16
CA GLU A 59 25.67 -10.33 20.98
C GLU A 59 24.92 -9.25 20.20
N THR A 60 25.23 -9.06 18.91
CA THR A 60 24.51 -8.11 18.05
C THR A 60 23.05 -8.53 17.88
N ASN A 61 22.78 -9.84 17.88
CA ASN A 61 21.45 -10.40 17.77
C ASN A 61 20.59 -10.10 19.01
N ILE A 62 21.20 -9.93 20.19
CA ILE A 62 20.49 -9.59 21.43
C ILE A 62 20.12 -8.10 21.42
N ALA A 63 21.08 -7.21 21.17
CA ALA A 63 20.82 -5.77 21.09
C ALA A 63 19.83 -5.42 19.96
N GLN A 64 19.95 -6.06 18.79
CA GLN A 64 19.00 -5.91 17.70
C GLN A 64 17.60 -6.42 18.07
N ARG A 65 17.49 -7.58 18.73
CA ARG A 65 16.19 -8.08 19.23
C ARG A 65 15.58 -7.16 20.28
N GLN A 66 16.37 -6.64 21.22
CA GLN A 66 15.90 -5.70 22.23
C GLN A 66 15.42 -4.39 21.59
N LEU A 67 16.14 -3.87 20.60
CA LEU A 67 15.71 -2.70 19.85
C LEU A 67 14.40 -2.98 19.10
N GLN A 68 14.30 -4.12 18.40
CA GLN A 68 13.07 -4.51 17.69
C GLN A 68 11.88 -4.65 18.64
N GLN A 69 12.09 -5.21 19.84
CA GLN A 69 11.07 -5.28 20.89
C GLN A 69 10.67 -3.88 21.41
N SER A 70 11.65 -3.00 21.64
CA SER A 70 11.40 -1.62 22.06
C SER A 70 10.62 -0.82 21.01
N LEU A 71 10.95 -0.99 19.73
CA LEU A 71 10.24 -0.37 18.62
C LEU A 71 8.79 -0.89 18.55
N MET A 72 8.59 -2.20 18.66
CA MET A 72 7.25 -2.80 18.69
C MET A 72 6.42 -2.25 19.86
N GLN A 73 6.99 -2.11 21.05
CA GLN A 73 6.29 -1.52 22.21
C GLN A 73 5.92 -0.06 21.98
N ALA A 74 6.84 0.72 21.38
CA ALA A 74 6.58 2.11 21.02
C ALA A 74 5.43 2.22 20.01
N ASP A 75 5.40 1.38 18.99
CA ASP A 75 4.32 1.33 18.01
C ASP A 75 2.98 1.04 18.69
N GLN A 76 2.91 0.03 19.57
CA GLN A 76 1.69 -0.29 20.32
C GLN A 76 1.16 0.90 21.12
N LEU A 77 2.05 1.68 21.75
CA LEU A 77 1.68 2.89 22.49
C LEU A 77 1.17 4.00 21.56
N LEU A 78 1.82 4.20 20.41
CA LEU A 78 1.40 5.17 19.40
C LEU A 78 0.03 4.80 18.81
N TRP A 79 -0.22 3.51 18.58
CA TRP A 79 -1.53 3.01 18.15
C TRP A 79 -2.61 3.27 19.21
N LYS A 80 -2.34 3.00 20.48
CA LYS A 80 -3.28 3.28 21.59
C LYS A 80 -3.56 4.77 21.78
N ARG A 81 -2.59 5.64 21.51
CA ARG A 81 -2.69 7.10 21.68
C ARG A 81 -3.26 7.83 20.46
N ARG A 82 -3.54 7.10 19.37
CA ARG A 82 -4.16 7.62 18.15
C ARG A 82 -5.58 8.14 18.43
N SER A 83 -5.97 9.24 17.78
CA SER A 83 -7.32 9.78 17.93
C SER A 83 -8.38 8.84 17.37
N ARG A 84 -9.60 8.89 17.94
CA ARG A 84 -10.75 8.08 17.45
C ARG A 84 -11.04 8.31 15.97
N ALA A 85 -10.93 9.55 15.48
CA ALA A 85 -11.11 9.88 14.08
C ALA A 85 -10.05 9.22 13.17
N SER A 86 -8.79 9.18 13.63
CA SER A 86 -7.71 8.53 12.89
C SER A 86 -7.84 7.00 12.89
N LEU A 87 -8.33 6.40 13.98
CA LEU A 87 -8.65 4.96 14.03
C LEU A 87 -9.79 4.60 13.07
N ARG A 88 -10.86 5.40 13.03
CA ARG A 88 -11.95 5.22 12.06
C ARG A 88 -11.43 5.27 10.62
N ARG A 89 -10.66 6.30 10.26
CA ARG A 89 -10.07 6.39 8.91
C ARG A 89 -9.21 5.19 8.54
N HIS A 90 -8.41 4.68 9.50
CA HIS A 90 -7.62 3.48 9.26
C HIS A 90 -8.50 2.25 8.98
N GLN A 91 -9.57 2.09 9.77
CA GLN A 91 -10.54 1.01 9.60
C GLN A 91 -11.30 1.11 8.27
N ASP A 92 -11.68 2.32 7.85
CA ASP A 92 -12.38 2.56 6.59
C ASP A 92 -11.51 2.16 5.39
N ILE A 93 -10.24 2.56 5.40
CA ILE A 93 -9.26 2.19 4.36
C ILE A 93 -9.04 0.68 4.34
N ARG A 94 -8.92 0.04 5.51
CA ARG A 94 -8.77 -1.41 5.61
C ARG A 94 -9.98 -2.13 5.01
N ASN A 95 -11.18 -1.71 5.37
CA ASN A 95 -12.42 -2.30 4.85
C ASN A 95 -12.57 -2.09 3.35
N MET A 96 -12.17 -0.92 2.84
CA MET A 96 -12.15 -0.64 1.41
C MET A 96 -11.19 -1.57 0.67
N ALA A 97 -9.95 -1.72 1.14
CA ALA A 97 -8.96 -2.60 0.53
C ALA A 97 -9.40 -4.08 0.54
N VAL A 98 -10.02 -4.53 1.63
CA VAL A 98 -10.54 -5.91 1.73
C VAL A 98 -11.69 -6.15 0.75
N ARG A 99 -12.60 -5.17 0.58
CA ARG A 99 -13.67 -5.27 -0.42
C ARG A 99 -13.12 -5.27 -1.84
N GLU A 100 -12.16 -4.39 -2.11
CA GLU A 100 -11.50 -4.33 -3.42
C GLU A 100 -10.82 -5.66 -3.76
N LEU A 101 -10.08 -6.24 -2.81
CA LEU A 101 -9.50 -7.58 -2.98
C LEU A 101 -10.57 -8.61 -3.35
N PHE A 102 -11.69 -8.64 -2.62
CA PHE A 102 -12.78 -9.56 -2.91
C PHE A 102 -13.42 -9.34 -4.29
N ASP A 103 -13.69 -8.08 -4.66
CA ASP A 103 -14.31 -7.74 -5.94
C ASP A 103 -13.37 -8.06 -7.11
N THR A 104 -12.07 -7.82 -6.95
CA THR A 104 -11.06 -8.22 -7.96
C THR A 104 -10.96 -9.73 -8.10
N GLU A 105 -10.97 -10.47 -6.99
CA GLU A 105 -10.98 -11.94 -7.01
C GLU A 105 -12.24 -12.50 -7.68
N ARG A 106 -13.41 -11.93 -7.36
CA ARG A 106 -14.68 -12.31 -8.01
C ARG A 106 -14.60 -12.14 -9.52
N THR A 107 -14.17 -10.96 -9.96
CA THR A 107 -14.09 -10.62 -11.39
C THR A 107 -13.07 -11.50 -12.11
N PHE A 108 -11.99 -11.88 -11.43
CA PHE A 108 -10.98 -12.80 -11.95
C PHE A 108 -11.55 -14.22 -12.16
N VAL A 109 -12.25 -14.76 -11.16
CA VAL A 109 -12.94 -16.06 -11.28
C VAL A 109 -13.99 -16.03 -12.39
N GLU A 110 -14.83 -15.00 -12.45
CA GLU A 110 -15.84 -14.82 -13.50
C GLU A 110 -15.21 -14.81 -14.90
N SER A 111 -14.06 -14.14 -15.05
CA SER A 111 -13.34 -14.07 -16.32
C SER A 111 -12.76 -15.43 -16.74
N LEU A 112 -12.21 -16.20 -15.80
CA LEU A 112 -11.71 -17.55 -16.06
C LEU A 112 -12.86 -18.51 -16.42
N GLU A 113 -13.99 -18.43 -15.72
CA GLU A 113 -15.18 -19.22 -16.04
C GLU A 113 -15.70 -18.89 -17.44
N TYR A 114 -15.77 -17.60 -17.77
CA TYR A 114 -16.16 -17.15 -19.11
C TYR A 114 -15.24 -17.76 -20.17
N LEU A 115 -13.93 -17.73 -19.93
CA LEU A 115 -12.94 -18.24 -20.87
C LEU A 115 -13.09 -19.75 -21.10
N VAL A 116 -13.32 -20.52 -20.03
CA VAL A 116 -13.59 -21.97 -20.09
C VAL A 116 -14.91 -22.26 -20.81
N GLN A 117 -15.98 -21.54 -20.47
CA GLN A 117 -17.33 -21.83 -20.96
C GLN A 117 -17.56 -21.37 -22.39
N LYS A 118 -16.99 -20.22 -22.78
CA LYS A 118 -17.25 -19.58 -24.08
C LYS A 118 -16.19 -19.84 -25.13
N TYR A 119 -14.99 -20.26 -24.75
CA TYR A 119 -13.94 -20.57 -25.70
C TYR A 119 -13.45 -22.02 -25.55
N MET A 120 -12.94 -22.43 -24.39
CA MET A 120 -12.34 -23.76 -24.25
C MET A 120 -13.30 -24.89 -24.61
N ARG A 121 -14.49 -24.92 -23.98
CA ARG A 121 -15.47 -25.99 -24.22
C ARG A 121 -15.97 -26.02 -25.67
N PRO A 122 -16.38 -24.89 -26.29
CA PRO A 122 -16.77 -24.89 -27.69
C PRO A 122 -15.67 -25.31 -28.66
N LEU A 123 -14.43 -24.86 -28.43
CA LEU A 123 -13.30 -25.21 -29.30
C LEU A 123 -12.92 -26.69 -29.23
N LYS A 124 -13.26 -27.39 -28.14
CA LYS A 124 -13.06 -28.84 -28.02
C LYS A 124 -14.19 -29.67 -28.65
N GLN A 125 -15.32 -29.06 -28.97
CA GLN A 125 -16.44 -29.77 -29.57
C GLN A 125 -16.24 -29.90 -31.09
N PRO A 126 -16.14 -31.14 -31.64
CA PRO A 126 -15.90 -31.35 -33.06
C PRO A 126 -16.99 -30.76 -33.97
N LEU A 127 -18.21 -30.57 -33.44
CA LEU A 127 -19.32 -29.95 -34.17
C LEU A 127 -19.27 -28.42 -34.16
N GLU A 128 -18.63 -27.81 -33.17
CA GLU A 128 -18.60 -26.35 -32.98
C GLU A 128 -17.29 -25.71 -33.51
N CYS A 129 -16.22 -26.49 -33.67
CA CYS A 129 -14.97 -26.01 -34.23
C CYS A 129 -14.26 -27.04 -35.11
N THR A 130 -14.04 -26.68 -36.38
CA THR A 130 -13.22 -27.44 -37.35
C THR A 130 -11.90 -26.74 -37.70
N LEU A 131 -11.65 -25.56 -37.10
CA LEU A 131 -10.53 -24.68 -37.43
C LEU A 131 -9.24 -25.03 -36.66
N ILE A 132 -9.37 -25.64 -35.48
CA ILE A 132 -8.27 -25.86 -34.56
C ILE A 132 -8.35 -27.30 -34.04
N ASP A 133 -7.22 -28.00 -34.05
CA ASP A 133 -7.12 -29.36 -33.49
C ASP A 133 -7.33 -29.34 -31.96
N ALA A 134 -8.01 -30.35 -31.44
CA ALA A 134 -8.27 -30.48 -30.01
C ALA A 134 -6.98 -30.47 -29.15
N ASP A 135 -5.89 -31.06 -29.65
CA ASP A 135 -4.58 -31.04 -28.99
C ASP A 135 -4.00 -29.63 -28.86
N LEU A 136 -4.26 -28.75 -29.83
CA LEU A 136 -3.81 -27.36 -29.76
C LEU A 136 -4.67 -26.56 -28.77
N VAL A 137 -5.97 -26.82 -28.72
CA VAL A 137 -6.86 -26.24 -27.70
C VAL A 137 -6.35 -26.62 -26.30
N ASP A 138 -6.01 -27.88 -26.08
CA ASP A 138 -5.47 -28.33 -24.79
C ASP A 138 -4.15 -27.65 -24.42
N LYS A 139 -3.32 -27.29 -25.41
CA LYS A 139 -2.10 -26.49 -25.18
C LYS A 139 -2.43 -25.02 -24.84
N ILE A 140 -3.40 -24.42 -25.50
CA ILE A 140 -3.81 -23.02 -25.26
C ILE A 140 -4.41 -22.88 -23.85
N PHE A 141 -5.26 -23.83 -23.42
CA PHE A 141 -5.98 -23.76 -22.16
C PHE A 141 -5.35 -24.60 -21.02
N TYR A 142 -4.15 -25.15 -21.22
CA TYR A 142 -3.52 -26.17 -20.36
C TYR A 142 -3.66 -25.95 -18.85
N LYS A 143 -3.40 -24.73 -18.36
CA LYS A 143 -3.45 -24.40 -16.92
C LYS A 143 -4.71 -23.69 -16.46
N ILE A 144 -5.55 -23.25 -17.38
CA ILE A 144 -6.66 -22.35 -17.07
C ILE A 144 -7.69 -23.02 -16.15
N PRO A 145 -8.11 -24.29 -16.38
CA PRO A 145 -9.03 -24.98 -15.47
C PRO A 145 -8.46 -25.18 -14.05
N GLU A 146 -7.16 -25.43 -13.92
CA GLU A 146 -6.47 -25.61 -12.64
C GLU A 146 -6.42 -24.29 -11.87
N ILE A 147 -6.02 -23.20 -12.52
CA ILE A 147 -6.03 -21.85 -11.94
C ILE A 147 -7.44 -21.48 -11.49
N LEU A 148 -8.44 -21.70 -12.35
CA LEU A 148 -9.84 -21.45 -12.00
C LEU A 148 -10.26 -22.19 -10.74
N ALA A 149 -9.93 -23.48 -10.61
CA ALA A 149 -10.27 -24.27 -9.44
C ALA A 149 -9.65 -23.71 -8.15
N HIS A 150 -8.37 -23.33 -8.17
CA HIS A 150 -7.72 -22.74 -7.00
C HIS A 150 -8.34 -21.40 -6.59
N HIS A 151 -8.62 -20.53 -7.56
CA HIS A 151 -9.23 -19.23 -7.31
C HIS A 151 -10.69 -19.32 -6.87
N GLN A 152 -11.46 -20.31 -7.34
CA GLN A 152 -12.81 -20.58 -6.82
C GLN A 152 -12.79 -20.94 -5.33
N VAL A 153 -11.79 -21.71 -4.88
CA VAL A 153 -11.64 -22.06 -3.45
C VAL A 153 -11.28 -20.82 -2.62
N LEU A 154 -10.33 -20.01 -3.09
CA LEU A 154 -10.00 -18.73 -2.45
C LEU A 154 -11.21 -17.79 -2.38
N TYR A 155 -11.92 -17.60 -3.49
CA TYR A 155 -13.11 -16.77 -3.56
C TYR A 155 -14.20 -17.23 -2.58
N ALA A 156 -14.47 -18.54 -2.49
CA ALA A 156 -15.41 -19.09 -1.53
C ALA A 156 -14.97 -18.81 -0.08
N ALA A 157 -13.69 -19.00 0.24
CA ALA A 157 -13.15 -18.73 1.58
C ALA A 157 -13.23 -17.23 1.95
N LEU A 158 -12.95 -16.33 0.99
CA LEU A 158 -13.14 -14.90 1.17
C LEU A 158 -14.62 -14.54 1.36
N SER A 159 -15.51 -15.08 0.53
CA SER A 159 -16.95 -14.83 0.60
C SER A 159 -17.51 -15.18 1.97
N SER A 160 -17.23 -16.39 2.49
CA SER A 160 -17.67 -16.81 3.82
C SER A 160 -17.12 -15.93 4.95
N ARG A 161 -15.88 -15.42 4.81
CA ARG A 161 -15.27 -14.55 5.83
C ARG A 161 -15.88 -13.14 5.81
N LEU A 162 -16.24 -12.64 4.64
CA LEU A 162 -16.73 -11.28 4.45
C LEU A 162 -18.22 -11.10 4.73
N GLU A 163 -19.01 -12.17 4.68
CA GLU A 163 -20.43 -12.14 5.11
C GLU A 163 -20.61 -11.60 6.53
N PHE A 164 -19.62 -11.80 7.41
CA PHE A 164 -19.66 -11.36 8.81
C PHE A 164 -18.49 -10.42 9.17
N LEU A 165 -18.00 -9.62 8.22
CA LEU A 165 -16.83 -8.76 8.47
C LEU A 165 -17.08 -7.79 9.65
N GLN A 166 -16.32 -8.01 10.73
CA GLN A 166 -16.26 -7.17 11.91
C GLN A 166 -14.94 -6.38 11.94
N ASN A 167 -14.83 -5.42 12.86
CA ASN A 167 -13.63 -4.61 13.00
C ASN A 167 -12.38 -5.43 13.38
N ASP A 168 -12.53 -6.61 13.98
CA ASP A 168 -11.40 -7.46 14.39
C ASP A 168 -11.16 -8.66 13.47
N THR A 169 -11.93 -8.78 12.37
CA THR A 169 -11.78 -9.89 11.43
C THR A 169 -10.40 -9.84 10.77
N VAL A 170 -9.65 -10.94 10.90
CA VAL A 170 -8.39 -11.17 10.19
C VAL A 170 -8.71 -11.87 8.87
N ILE A 171 -8.07 -11.45 7.80
CA ILE A 171 -8.17 -12.10 6.47
C ILE A 171 -6.86 -12.79 6.07
N GLY A 172 -5.77 -12.48 6.76
CA GLY A 172 -4.42 -12.97 6.43
C GLY A 172 -4.28 -14.48 6.54
N ASP A 173 -5.04 -15.13 7.43
CA ASP A 173 -5.10 -16.59 7.54
C ASP A 173 -5.71 -17.24 6.30
N VAL A 174 -6.75 -16.62 5.73
CA VAL A 174 -7.35 -17.07 4.46
C VAL A 174 -6.32 -16.94 3.34
N LEU A 175 -5.62 -15.81 3.23
CA LEU A 175 -4.61 -15.61 2.19
C LEU A 175 -3.45 -16.59 2.32
N LEU A 176 -2.90 -16.81 3.52
CA LEU A 176 -1.80 -17.75 3.74
C LEU A 176 -2.16 -19.19 3.39
N ALA A 177 -3.43 -19.58 3.51
CA ALA A 177 -3.87 -20.92 3.14
C ALA A 177 -4.00 -21.14 1.62
N HIS A 178 -3.95 -20.07 0.81
CA HIS A 178 -4.22 -20.10 -0.63
C HIS A 178 -3.13 -19.40 -1.48
N VAL A 179 -1.96 -19.11 -0.88
CA VAL A 179 -0.76 -18.56 -1.55
C VAL A 179 0.21 -19.68 -1.91
#